data_AF-A0A821BM99-F1
#
_entry.id   AF-A0A821BM99-F1
#
_cell.length_a   1.000
_cell.length_b   1.000
_cell.length_c   1.000
_cell.angle_alpha   90.00
_cell.angle_beta   90.00
_cell.angle_gamma   90.00
#
_symmetry.space_group_name_H-M   'P 1'
#
loop_
_entity.id
_entity.type
_entity.pdbx_description
1 polymer ?
#
loop_
_entity_poly.entity_id
_entity_poly.type
_entity_poly.pdbx_seq_one_letter_code
_entity_poly.pdbx_strand_id
1 'polypeptide(L)' 'MGEQAPSDHTIFNWFREFQRDNFSVQDASRSGRPSTSVNEQTIDAVRKIIEDDPHSTYQQIENILGISSTAINSI' A
#
# COMPACT_ATOMS: atom_id res chain seq x y z
N MET A 1 -30.87 13.16 -14.82
CA MET A 1 -29.65 12.34 -14.62
C MET A 1 -30.12 10.92 -14.39
N GLY A 2 -29.56 9.92 -15.09
CA GLY A 2 -29.87 8.52 -14.81
C GLY A 2 -29.31 8.10 -13.45
N GLU A 3 -29.94 7.14 -12.79
CA GLU A 3 -29.58 6.69 -11.43
C GLU A 3 -28.13 6.18 -11.30
N GLN A 4 -27.53 5.78 -12.43
CA GLN A 4 -26.15 5.29 -12.53
C GLN A 4 -25.15 6.37 -13.00
N ALA A 5 -25.58 7.62 -13.18
CA ALA A 5 -24.70 8.70 -13.61
C ALA A 5 -23.74 9.12 -12.48
N PRO A 6 -22.49 9.51 -12.81
CA PRO A 6 -21.58 10.12 -11.85
C PRO A 6 -22.19 11.40 -11.25
N SER A 7 -21.79 11.72 -10.01
CA SER A 7 -22.17 12.99 -9.40
C SER A 7 -21.51 14.17 -10.12
N ASP A 8 -22.11 15.35 -10.02
CA ASP A 8 -21.55 16.59 -10.59
C ASP A 8 -20.11 16.83 -10.10
N HIS A 9 -19.83 16.52 -8.84
CA HIS A 9 -18.48 16.63 -8.28
C HIS A 9 -17.45 15.77 -9.03
N THR A 10 -17.80 14.53 -9.36
CA THR A 10 -16.94 13.65 -10.16
C THR A 10 -16.71 14.23 -11.55
N ILE A 11 -17.76 14.79 -12.18
CA ILE A 11 -17.67 15.43 -13.50
C ILE A 11 -16.72 16.64 -13.47
N PHE A 12 -16.84 17.51 -12.47
CA PHE A 12 -15.96 18.67 -12.32
C PHE A 12 -14.50 18.29 -12.05
N ASN A 13 -14.25 17.20 -11.31
CA ASN A 13 -12.91 16.69 -11.09
C ASN A 13 -12.28 16.20 -12.40
N TRP A 14 -13.00 15.41 -13.21
CA TRP A 14 -12.54 14.99 -14.53
C TRP A 14 -12.25 16.18 -15.45
N PHE A 15 -13.13 17.18 -15.46
CA PHE A 15 -12.92 18.39 -16.25
C PHE A 15 -11.63 19.11 -15.87
N ARG A 16 -11.31 19.20 -14.58
CA ARG A 16 -10.05 19.78 -14.08
C ARG A 16 -8.83 18.98 -14.53
N GLU A 17 -8.89 17.65 -14.49
CA GLU A 17 -7.78 16.80 -14.95
C GLU A 17 -7.55 16.94 -16.46
N PHE A 18 -8.61 17.03 -17.25
CA PHE A 18 -8.49 17.30 -18.68
C PHE A 18 -7.91 18.68 -18.99
N GLN A 19 -8.23 19.71 -18.20
CA GLN A 19 -7.57 21.03 -18.31
C GLN A 19 -6.08 21.01 -17.96
N ARG A 20 -5.61 19.97 -17.25
CA ARG A 20 -4.20 19.74 -16.91
C ARG A 20 -3.48 18.85 -17.93
N ASP A 21 -4.09 18.64 -19.10
CA ASP A 21 -3.63 17.71 -20.14
C ASP A 21 -3.52 16.24 -19.66
N ASN A 22 -4.20 15.88 -18.56
CA ASN A 22 -4.26 14.52 -18.06
C ASN A 22 -5.51 13.81 -18.61
N PHE A 23 -5.33 13.09 -19.73
CA PHE A 23 -6.38 12.33 -20.40
C PHE A 23 -6.41 10.85 -20.01
N SER A 24 -5.65 10.44 -18.97
CA SER A 24 -5.67 9.06 -18.50
C SER A 24 -7.03 8.72 -17.89
N VAL A 25 -7.66 7.67 -18.40
CA VAL A 25 -8.90 7.10 -17.85
C VAL A 25 -8.61 6.08 -16.74
N GLN A 26 -7.34 5.67 -16.60
CA GLN A 26 -6.93 4.72 -15.56
C GLN A 26 -6.85 5.41 -14.20
N ASP A 27 -7.28 4.69 -13.16
CA ASP A 27 -7.10 5.14 -11.78
C ASP A 27 -5.61 5.32 -11.47
N ALA A 28 -5.27 6.44 -10.86
CA ALA A 28 -3.95 6.62 -10.28
C ALA A 28 -3.68 5.55 -9.20
N SER A 29 -2.41 5.22 -8.99
CA SER A 29 -2.00 4.34 -7.89
C SER A 29 -2.60 4.84 -6.58
N ARG A 30 -3.47 4.02 -5.98
CA ARG A 30 -4.10 4.35 -4.71
C ARG A 30 -3.10 4.06 -3.61
N SER A 31 -2.66 5.10 -2.90
CA SER A 31 -1.94 4.89 -1.64
C SER A 31 -2.92 4.26 -0.65
N GLY A 32 -2.79 2.96 -0.41
CA GLY A 32 -3.43 2.31 0.73
C GLY A 32 -2.89 2.90 2.04
N ARG A 33 -3.55 2.59 3.17
CA ARG A 33 -2.97 2.90 4.48
C ARG A 33 -1.64 2.15 4.60
N PRO A 34 -0.48 2.83 4.74
CA PRO A 34 0.75 2.14 5.07
C PRO A 34 0.54 1.43 6.40
N SER A 35 0.90 0.16 6.49
CA SER A 35 0.93 -0.51 7.79
C SER A 35 1.85 0.29 8.69
N THR A 36 1.33 0.89 9.77
CA THR A 36 2.11 1.72 10.69
C THR A 36 3.27 0.94 11.34
N SER A 37 3.21 -0.39 11.26
CA SER A 37 4.23 -1.31 11.77
C SER A 37 5.34 -1.62 10.75
N VAL A 38 5.16 -1.27 9.47
CA VAL A 38 6.14 -1.53 8.40
C VAL A 38 6.85 -0.23 8.04
N ASN A 39 8.06 -0.06 8.57
CA ASN A 39 8.99 1.00 8.20
C ASN A 39 10.24 0.40 7.52
N GLU A 40 11.06 1.25 6.88
CA GLU A 40 12.26 0.80 6.16
C GLU A 40 13.23 0.01 7.06
N GLN A 41 13.38 0.42 8.31
CA GLN A 41 14.23 -0.27 9.30
C GLN A 41 13.72 -1.68 9.61
N THR A 42 12.41 -1.87 9.72
CA THR A 42 11.79 -3.17 9.96
C THR A 42 11.87 -4.07 8.73
N ILE A 43 11.76 -3.51 7.52
CA ILE A 43 11.94 -4.26 6.28
C ILE A 43 13.37 -4.80 6.19
N ASP A 44 14.35 -3.95 6.46
CA ASP A 44 15.77 -4.35 6.43
C ASP A 44 16.09 -5.39 7.51
N ALA A 45 15.52 -5.25 8.71
CA ALA A 45 15.69 -6.22 9.77
C ALA A 45 15.08 -7.59 9.43
N VAL A 46 13.88 -7.61 8.84
CA VAL A 46 13.23 -8.85 8.36
C VAL A 46 14.07 -9.51 7.25
N ARG A 47 14.53 -8.72 6.26
CA ARG A 47 15.42 -9.24 5.20
C ARG A 47 16.68 -9.88 5.75
N LYS A 48 17.33 -9.24 6.72
CA LYS A 48 18.55 -9.76 7.34
C LYS A 48 18.33 -11.10 8.04
N ILE A 49 17.17 -11.30 8.70
CA ILE A 49 16.84 -12.58 9.34
C ILE A 49 16.61 -13.66 8.28
N ILE A 50 15.90 -13.35 7.19
CA ILE A 50 15.65 -14.30 6.10
C ILE A 50 16.95 -14.67 5.35
N GLU A 51 17.87 -13.72 5.19
CA GLU A 51 19.18 -13.96 4.58
C GLU A 51 20.07 -14.86 5.45
N ASP A 52 20.00 -14.73 6.77
CA ASP A 52 20.75 -15.55 7.72
C ASP A 52 20.14 -16.96 7.88
N ASP A 53 18.81 -17.04 7.97
CA ASP A 53 18.05 -18.29 8.01
C ASP A 53 16.80 -18.24 7.11
N PRO A 54 16.88 -18.80 5.89
CA PRO A 54 15.76 -18.88 4.98
C PRO A 54 14.58 -19.73 5.48
N HIS A 55 14.76 -20.54 6.53
CA HIS A 55 13.71 -21.38 7.11
C HIS A 55 13.01 -20.73 8.32
N SER A 56 13.36 -19.47 8.64
CA SER A 56 12.74 -18.72 9.71
C SER A 56 11.24 -18.49 9.45
N THR A 57 10.43 -18.85 10.44
CA THR A 57 8.97 -18.67 10.42
C THR A 57 8.58 -17.25 10.81
N TYR A 58 7.39 -16.81 10.37
CA TYR A 58 6.84 -15.50 10.75
C TYR A 58 6.77 -15.29 12.27
N GLN A 59 6.44 -16.35 13.03
CA GLN A 59 6.39 -16.29 14.49
C GLN A 59 7.77 -16.08 15.13
N GLN A 60 8.82 -16.67 14.56
CA GLN A 60 10.19 -16.46 15.04
C GLN A 60 10.64 -15.02 14.77
N ILE A 61 10.37 -14.51 13.58
CA ILE A 61 10.70 -13.13 13.20
C ILE A 61 9.92 -12.13 14.08
N GLU A 62 8.64 -12.40 14.36
CA GLU A 62 7.82 -11.62 15.29
C GLU A 62 8.40 -11.62 16.69
N ASN A 63 8.85 -12.77 17.21
CA ASN A 63 9.49 -12.85 18.53
C ASN A 63 10.82 -12.08 18.59
N ILE A 64 11.56 -12.00 17.47
CA ILE A 64 12.85 -11.29 17.40
C ILE A 64 12.65 -9.77 17.31
N LEU A 65 11.70 -9.33 16.47
CA LEU A 65 11.53 -7.91 16.13
C LEU A 65 10.38 -7.22 16.89
N GLY A 66 9.49 -7.97 17.54
CA GLY A 66 8.29 -7.44 18.19
C GLY A 66 7.25 -6.90 17.22
N ILE A 67 7.29 -7.34 15.96
CA ILE A 67 6.39 -6.91 14.88
C ILE A 67 5.39 -8.02 14.63
N SER A 68 4.10 -7.67 14.51
CA SER A 68 3.07 -8.68 14.27
C SER A 68 3.33 -9.47 12.98
N SER A 69 3.10 -10.78 13.00
CA SER A 69 3.19 -11.65 11.81
C SER A 69 2.37 -11.11 10.62
N THR A 70 1.27 -10.43 10.89
CA THR A 70 0.43 -9.76 9.87
C THR A 70 1.15 -8.62 9.16
N ALA A 71 1.98 -7.85 9.87
CA ALA A 71 2.78 -6.79 9.27
C ALA A 71 3.96 -7.38 8.50
N ILE A 72 4.58 -8.47 8.98
CA ILE A 72 5.66 -9.16 8.25
C ILE A 72 5.15 -9.73 6.92
N ASN A 73 3.93 -10.29 6.88
CA ASN A 73 3.31 -10.76 5.63
C ASN A 73 2.95 -9.63 4.63
N SER A 74 3.05 -8.37 5.05
CA SER A 74 2.81 -7.20 4.20
C SER A 74 4.13 -6.58 3.68
N ILE A 75 5.29 -7.12 4.07
CA ILE A 75 6.63 -6.73 3.62
C ILE A 75 6.98 -7.50 2.35
#